data_AF-A0A9E3DT54-F1
#
_entry.id   AF-A0A9E3DT54-F1
#
_cell.length_a   1.000
_cell.length_b   1.000
_cell.length_c   1.000
_cell.angle_alpha   90.00
_cell.angle_beta   90.00
_cell.angle_gamma   90.00
#
_symmetry.space_group_name_H-M   'P 1'
#
loop_
_entity.id
_entity.type
_entity.pdbx_description
1 polymer ?
#
loop_
_entity_poly.entity_id
_entity_poly.type
_entity_poly.pdbx_seq_one_letter_code
_entity_poly.pdbx_strand_id
1 'polypeptide(L)' 'MCDVVVYSHEEGWCKPDPRIYLTACERLGVLPSEAVFLDDVQRCVDGARDVGMKAVRFLDTRQAIAEVNDHLDG' A
#
# COMPACT_ATOMS: atom_id res chain seq x y z
N MET A 1 3.93 10.65 -12.74
CA MET A 1 2.68 11.35 -12.33
C MET A 1 1.86 10.33 -11.56
N CYS A 2 1.25 10.72 -10.44
CA CYS A 2 0.36 9.85 -9.66
C CYS A 2 -1.09 10.31 -9.89
N ASP A 3 -2.03 9.39 -10.02
CA ASP A 3 -3.45 9.71 -10.19
C ASP A 3 -4.06 10.29 -8.90
N VAL A 4 -3.63 9.76 -7.75
CA VAL A 4 -4.05 10.19 -6.42
C VAL A 4 -2.82 10.38 -5.54
N VAL A 5 -2.85 11.42 -4.71
CA VAL A 5 -1.86 11.64 -3.64
C VAL A 5 -2.61 11.79 -2.31
N VAL A 6 -2.15 11.09 -1.28
CA VAL A 6 -2.70 11.16 0.08
C VAL A 6 -1.57 11.55 1.02
N TYR A 7 -1.70 12.71 1.66
CA TYR A 7 -0.71 13.21 2.60
C TYR A 7 -1.19 13.05 4.04
N SER A 8 -0.39 12.38 4.88
CA SER A 8 -0.74 12.13 6.29
C SER A 8 -1.02 13.41 7.10
N HIS A 9 -0.36 14.53 6.77
CA HIS A 9 -0.57 15.80 7.45
C HIS A 9 -1.91 16.46 7.08
N GLU A 10 -2.47 16.14 5.92
CA GLU A 10 -3.80 16.60 5.50
C GLU A 10 -4.90 15.70 6.07
N GLU A 11 -4.66 14.39 6.12
CA GLU A 11 -5.61 13.42 6.66
C GLU A 11 -5.67 13.43 8.20
N GLY A 12 -4.56 13.76 8.88
CA GLY A 12 -4.48 13.72 10.35
C GLY A 12 -4.23 12.32 10.93
N TRP A 13 -3.97 11.33 10.08
CA TRP A 13 -3.49 10.00 10.45
C TRP A 13 -2.35 9.56 9.53
N CYS A 14 -1.51 8.64 10.00
CA CYS A 14 -0.36 8.12 9.25
C CYS A 14 -0.30 6.60 9.31
N LYS A 15 0.44 5.99 8.39
CA LYS A 15 0.75 4.56 8.44
C LYS A 15 1.37 4.22 9.82
N PRO A 16 0.95 3.12 10.49
CA PRO A 16 0.12 2.04 9.97
C PRO A 16 -1.37 2.16 10.33
N ASP A 17 -1.90 3.36 10.60
CA ASP A 17 -3.34 3.51 10.86
C ASP A 17 -4.15 3.04 9.63
N PRO A 18 -5.13 2.13 9.80
CA PRO A 18 -5.88 1.54 8.69
C PRO A 18 -6.54 2.58 7.80
N ARG A 19 -6.93 3.74 8.36
CA ARG A 19 -7.61 4.80 7.62
C ARG A 19 -6.80 5.33 6.45
N ILE A 20 -5.46 5.39 6.54
CA ILE A 20 -4.67 5.95 5.43
C ILE A 20 -4.70 5.06 4.19
N TYR A 21 -4.69 3.75 4.38
CA TYR A 21 -4.74 2.77 3.31
C TYR A 21 -6.12 2.75 2.66
N LEU A 22 -7.16 2.79 3.49
CA LEU A 22 -8.54 2.82 3.05
C LEU A 22 -8.86 4.11 2.28
N THR A 23 -8.38 5.27 2.74
CA THR A 23 -8.53 6.54 2.01
C THR A 23 -7.84 6.51 0.64
N ALA A 24 -6.66 5.90 0.54
CA ALA A 24 -5.98 5.75 -0.75
C ALA A 24 -6.79 4.87 -1.71
N CYS A 25 -7.30 3.72 -1.24
CA CYS A 25 -8.15 2.83 -2.04
C CYS A 25 -9.46 3.50 -2.46
N GLU A 26 -10.12 4.20 -1.54
CA GLU A 26 -11.37 4.94 -1.80
C GLU A 26 -11.18 6.01 -2.87
N ARG A 27 -10.12 6.83 -2.77
CA ARG A 27 -9.83 7.87 -3.77
C ARG A 27 -9.43 7.31 -5.14
N LEU A 28 -8.80 6.13 -5.17
CA LEU A 28 -8.48 5.40 -6.40
C LEU A 28 -9.69 4.65 -6.98
N GLY A 29 -10.76 4.46 -6.20
CA GLY A 29 -11.95 3.72 -6.62
C GLY A 29 -11.74 2.21 -6.72
N VAL A 30 -10.84 1.65 -5.91
CA VAL A 30 -10.49 0.21 -5.89
C VAL A 30 -10.76 -0.41 -4.52
N LEU A 31 -10.97 -1.72 -4.48
CA LEU A 31 -11.01 -2.47 -3.22
C LEU A 31 -9.59 -2.66 -2.69
N PRO A 32 -9.39 -2.77 -1.35
CA PRO A 32 -8.07 -3.06 -0.79
C PRO A 32 -7.43 -4.32 -1.38
N SER A 33 -8.23 -5.36 -1.66
CA SER A 33 -7.77 -6.62 -2.27
C SER A 33 -7.25 -6.49 -3.71
N GLU A 34 -7.59 -5.40 -4.39
CA GLU A 34 -7.16 -5.11 -5.77
C GLU A 34 -5.87 -4.27 -5.81
N ALA A 35 -5.36 -3.85 -4.65
CA ALA A 35 -4.19 -3.00 -4.54
C ALA A 35 -2.97 -3.74 -3.96
N VAL A 36 -1.79 -3.38 -4.47
CA VAL A 36 -0.48 -3.79 -3.93
C VAL A 36 0.16 -2.59 -3.24
N PHE A 37 0.49 -2.72 -1.96
CA PHE A 37 1.19 -1.72 -1.17
C PHE A 37 2.70 -2.01 -1.10
N LEU A 38 3.55 -0.99 -1.28
CA LEU A 38 5.00 -1.10 -1.20
C LEU A 38 5.57 -0.09 -0.19
N ASP A 39 6.34 -0.56 0.78
CA ASP A 39 6.94 0.28 1.83
C ASP A 39 8.19 -0.39 2.41
N ASP A 40 9.18 0.37 2.86
CA ASP A 40 10.42 -0.14 3.46
C ASP A 40 10.25 -0.51 4.95
N VAL A 41 9.23 0.04 5.61
CA VAL A 41 8.95 -0.17 7.03
C VAL A 41 7.99 -1.34 7.22
N GLN A 42 8.47 -2.43 7.86
CA GLN A 42 7.69 -3.64 8.13
C GLN A 42 6.32 -3.37 8.77
N ARG A 43 6.28 -2.48 9.77
CA ARG A 43 5.02 -2.13 10.46
C ARG A 43 3.98 -1.52 9.51
N CYS A 44 4.40 -0.77 8.49
CA CYS A 44 3.51 -0.22 7.48
C CYS A 44 3.00 -1.31 6.52
N VAL A 45 3.86 -2.27 6.17
CA VAL A 45 3.49 -3.42 5.34
C VAL A 45 2.45 -4.29 6.05
N ASP A 46 2.64 -4.55 7.34
CA ASP A 46 1.70 -5.33 8.14
C ASP A 46 0.34 -4.61 8.26
N GLY A 47 0.34 -3.29 8.49
CA GLY A 47 -0.90 -2.50 8.51
C GLY A 47 -1.68 -2.51 7.20
N ALA A 48 -0.99 -2.57 6.05
CA ALA A 48 -1.65 -2.72 4.76
C ALA A 48 -2.28 -4.12 4.60
N ARG A 49 -1.62 -5.17 5.09
CA ARG A 49 -2.16 -6.53 5.08
C ARG A 49 -3.39 -6.66 5.98
N ASP A 50 -3.38 -6.00 7.12
CA ASP A 50 -4.50 -6.01 8.07
C ASP A 50 -5.79 -5.42 7.48
N VAL A 51 -5.69 -4.51 6.50
CA VAL A 51 -6.86 -3.96 5.77
C VAL A 51 -7.19 -4.73 4.49
N GLY A 52 -6.52 -5.85 4.22
CA GLY A 52 -6.79 -6.73 3.09
C GLY A 52 -6.04 -6.41 1.79
N MET A 53 -5.02 -5.55 1.84
CA MET A 53 -4.14 -5.31 0.68
C MET A 53 -3.09 -6.41 0.54
N LYS A 54 -2.68 -6.68 -0.70
CA LYS A 54 -1.39 -7.32 -0.95
C LYS A 54 -0.29 -6.32 -0.57
N ALA A 55 0.80 -6.76 0.05
CA ALA A 55 1.84 -5.82 0.47
C ALA A 55 3.24 -6.43 0.44
N VAL A 56 4.17 -5.66 -0.13
CA VAL A 56 5.58 -5.98 -0.33
C VAL A 56 6.43 -5.07 0.54
N ARG A 57 7.40 -5.64 1.25
CA ARG A 57 8.42 -4.84 1.93
C ARG A 57 9.55 -4.54 0.97
N PHE A 58 9.88 -3.27 0.79
CA PHE A 58 11.00 -2.85 -0.02
C PHE A 58 12.32 -3.10 0.73
N LEU A 59 13.14 -4.02 0.22
CA LEU A 59 14.52 -4.24 0.69
C LEU A 59 15.53 -3.83 -0.38
N ASP A 60 15.24 -4.18 -1.63
CA ASP A 60 15.97 -3.75 -2.81
C ASP A 60 15.08 -3.78 -4.05
N THR A 61 15.51 -3.11 -5.12
CA THR A 61 14.74 -2.97 -6.36
C THR A 61 14.44 -4.31 -7.03
N ARG A 62 15.37 -5.28 -7.01
CA ARG A 62 15.21 -6.56 -7.70
C ARG A 62 14.15 -7.40 -7.01
N GLN A 63 14.21 -7.49 -5.68
CA GLN A 63 13.23 -8.20 -4.86
C GLN A 63 11.84 -7.55 -4.99
N ALA A 64 11.75 -6.22 -4.88
CA ALA A 64 10.48 -5.52 -4.94
C ALA A 64 9.76 -5.73 -6.29
N ILE A 65 10.48 -5.67 -7.42
CA ILE A 65 9.88 -5.90 -8.74
C ILE A 65 9.37 -7.34 -8.86
N ALA A 66 10.15 -8.33 -8.41
CA ALA A 66 9.75 -9.73 -8.49
C ALA A 66 8.45 -9.98 -7.69
N GLU A 67 8.39 -9.55 -6.43
CA GLU A 67 7.22 -9.77 -5.58
C GLU A 67 5.99 -8.97 -6.03
N VAL A 68 6.17 -7.75 -6.54
CA VAL A 68 5.04 -6.98 -7.10
C VAL A 68 4.46 -7.68 -8.32
N ASN A 69 5.30 -8.21 -9.22
CA ASN A 69 4.82 -8.95 -10.40
C ASN A 69 4.07 -10.22 -9.98
N ASP A 70 4.59 -10.98 -9.02
CA ASP A 70 3.91 -12.18 -8.49
C ASP A 70 2.50 -11.86 -7.94
N HIS A 71 2.29 -10.64 -7.44
CA HIS A 71 0.97 -10.18 -6.98
C HIS A 71 0.04 -9.68 -8.08
N LEU A 72 0.57 -9.31 -9.26
CA LEU A 72 -0.20 -8.81 -10.40
C LEU A 72 -0.56 -9.90 -11.41
N ASP A 73 0.29 -10.93 -11.54
CA ASP A 73 0.12 -12.04 -12.48
C ASP A 73 -0.71 -13.21 -11.92
N GLY A 74 -1.09 -13.14 -10.64
CA GLY A 74 -1.87 -14.15 -9.92
C GLY A 74 -3.37 -13.93 -9.89
#